data_AF-A0A1E3A5R4-F1
#
_entry.id   AF-A0A1E3A5R4-F1
#
_cell.length_a   1.000
_cell.length_b   1.000
_cell.length_c   1.000
_cell.angle_alpha   90.00
_cell.angle_beta   90.00
_cell.angle_gamma   90.00
#
_symmetry.space_group_name_H-M   'P 1'
#
loop_
_entity.id
_entity.type
_entity.pdbx_description
1 polymer ?
#
loop_
_entity_poly.entity_id
_entity_poly.type
_entity_poly.pdbx_seq_one_letter_code
_entity_poly.pdbx_strand_id
1 'polypeptide(L)'
;MRLNIHSADIVQELIKELKVLADMTETHIREKIQECQKLLDAVNTALSRIRTEKEECEAHLYILEMDLKNAQMVAADSEDGYVPIPVFLLEDVQIEREKRERLEGKEQLLQYKKRELEVKNGERIAKYRRWIEEYRTETDSACARLGELTGLLESLQNQQLLIGVQGGSEKKGSTGVLLGGTIGGTGTGLVKDRYSGNTSEWMQNNVFGEWKTCGGLLGEKQNSQKKQKKKDWKKKLKGTGMSGIPRTLSKTAQEWHRDADGSMTYNSPVETGLKLDACQGKKKEYQGTCGLCSCVNIIRMSGAYIREEAMVDFASQNGLCVSKKNVYENGGTSFMERQEILESYGINSFCCKQDVGSIERYVTAGRGVILSVDAGSLWYDKPSNEMHAVVVTSVRKDHTGNVKGFYICDSGTLGSDNSRFIEVQKLAGCLSGNQMNVTSHVIR
;
A
#
# COMPACT_ATOMS: atom_id res chain seq x y z
N MET A 1 10.79 -53.01 37.29
CA MET A 1 10.68 -51.77 36.49
C MET A 1 9.96 -52.11 35.20
N ARG A 2 8.67 -51.74 35.06
CA ARG A 2 7.95 -51.88 33.78
C ARG A 2 8.31 -50.65 32.93
N LEU A 3 9.05 -50.84 31.84
CA LEU A 3 9.21 -49.80 30.82
C LEU A 3 7.84 -49.58 30.18
N ASN A 4 7.23 -48.43 30.48
CA ASN A 4 5.84 -48.14 30.15
C ASN A 4 5.64 -48.04 28.63
N ILE A 5 4.58 -48.67 28.13
CA ILE A 5 4.12 -48.69 26.73
C ILE A 5 4.03 -47.28 26.13
N HIS A 6 3.79 -46.26 26.97
CA HIS A 6 3.75 -44.85 26.57
C HIS A 6 5.04 -44.30 25.93
N SER A 7 6.20 -44.93 26.10
CA SER A 7 7.46 -44.39 25.54
C SER A 7 7.56 -44.49 24.01
N ALA A 8 7.03 -45.55 23.39
CA ALA A 8 7.03 -45.70 21.93
C ALA A 8 6.00 -44.77 21.26
N ASP A 9 4.81 -44.65 21.87
CA ASP A 9 3.75 -43.75 21.40
C ASP A 9 4.21 -42.28 21.41
N ILE A 10 4.95 -41.87 22.45
CA ILE A 10 5.53 -40.51 22.53
C ILE A 10 6.52 -40.27 21.40
N VAL A 11 7.37 -41.25 21.06
CA VAL A 11 8.36 -41.10 19.97
C VAL A 11 7.67 -40.99 18.61
N GLN A 12 6.60 -41.77 18.37
CA GLN A 12 5.82 -41.68 17.14
C GLN A 12 5.09 -40.34 17.00
N GLU A 13 4.53 -39.81 18.08
CA GLU A 13 3.90 -38.48 18.06
C GLU A 13 4.94 -37.38 17.81
N LEU A 14 6.13 -37.48 18.40
CA LEU A 14 7.24 -36.54 18.11
C LEU A 14 7.69 -36.58 16.64
N ILE A 15 7.78 -37.77 16.03
CA ILE A 15 8.09 -37.90 14.59
C ILE A 15 7.02 -37.20 13.74
N LYS A 16 5.75 -37.35 14.12
CA LYS A 16 4.62 -36.72 13.43
C LYS A 16 4.64 -35.20 13.57
N GLU A 17 4.88 -34.68 14.77
CA GLU A 17 5.03 -33.24 15.02
C GLU A 17 6.21 -32.64 14.23
N LEU A 18 7.35 -33.32 14.19
CA LEU A 18 8.51 -32.90 13.40
C LEU A 18 8.20 -32.80 11.90
N LYS A 19 7.46 -33.77 11.35
CA LYS A 19 7.02 -33.74 9.94
C LYS A 19 6.07 -32.59 9.66
N VAL A 20 5.13 -32.32 10.55
CA VAL A 20 4.20 -31.18 10.41
C VAL A 20 4.96 -29.85 10.41
N LEU A 21 5.93 -29.67 11.31
CA LEU A 21 6.77 -28.47 11.34
C LEU A 21 7.62 -28.32 10.07
N ALA A 22 8.10 -29.43 9.50
CA ALA A 22 8.82 -29.44 8.24
C ALA A 22 7.95 -28.98 7.07
N ASP A 23 6.74 -29.54 6.95
CA ASP A 23 5.79 -29.19 5.90
C ASP A 23 5.36 -27.71 5.99
N MET A 24 5.14 -27.21 7.21
CA MET A 24 4.83 -25.78 7.44
C MET A 24 5.99 -24.88 6.99
N THR A 25 7.22 -25.24 7.34
CA THR A 25 8.43 -24.48 6.99
C THR A 25 8.64 -24.47 5.47
N GLU A 26 8.51 -25.63 4.83
CA GLU A 26 8.61 -25.74 3.37
C GLU A 26 7.53 -24.91 2.66
N THR A 27 6.29 -24.97 3.15
CA THR A 27 5.17 -24.18 2.61
C THR A 27 5.49 -22.69 2.67
N HIS A 28 5.97 -22.19 3.80
CA HIS A 28 6.36 -20.79 3.95
C HIS A 28 7.48 -20.38 2.98
N ILE A 29 8.49 -21.25 2.79
CA ILE A 29 9.58 -20.98 1.85
C ILE A 29 9.06 -20.96 0.40
N ARG A 30 8.13 -21.86 0.03
CA ARG A 30 7.50 -21.87 -1.30
C ARG A 30 6.69 -20.60 -1.56
N GLU A 31 5.97 -20.08 -0.56
CA GLU A 31 5.29 -18.80 -0.67
C GLU A 31 6.26 -17.64 -0.96
N LYS A 32 7.42 -17.63 -0.30
CA LYS A 32 8.47 -16.63 -0.55
C LYS A 32 9.06 -16.72 -1.95
N ILE A 33 9.23 -17.94 -2.49
CA ILE A 33 9.64 -18.13 -3.88
C ILE A 33 8.56 -17.60 -4.84
N GLN A 34 7.28 -17.88 -4.57
CA GLN A 34 6.17 -17.41 -5.39
C GLN A 34 6.06 -15.88 -5.38
N GLU A 35 6.30 -15.24 -4.24
CA GLU A 35 6.35 -13.78 -4.11
C GLU A 35 7.44 -13.17 -5.01
N CYS A 36 8.63 -13.79 -5.05
CA CYS A 36 9.72 -13.37 -5.93
C CYS A 36 9.33 -13.50 -7.42
N GLN A 37 8.63 -14.57 -7.79
CA GLN A 37 8.17 -14.79 -9.17
C GLN A 37 7.12 -13.76 -9.58
N LYS A 38 6.14 -13.45 -8.70
CA LYS A 38 5.10 -12.46 -8.96
C LYS A 38 5.68 -11.08 -9.31
N LEU A 39 6.77 -10.67 -8.65
CA LEU A 39 7.45 -9.41 -8.97
C LEU A 39 8.06 -9.41 -10.37
N LEU A 40 8.66 -10.53 -10.78
CA LEU A 40 9.24 -10.66 -12.12
C LEU A 40 8.14 -10.64 -13.20
N ASP A 41 7.03 -11.32 -12.96
CA ASP A 41 5.88 -11.36 -13.86
C ASP A 41 5.23 -9.97 -14.02
N ALA A 42 5.15 -9.19 -12.94
CA ALA A 42 4.66 -7.82 -12.98
C ALA A 42 5.56 -6.91 -13.86
N VAL A 43 6.88 -7.05 -13.76
CA VAL A 43 7.83 -6.31 -14.61
C VAL A 43 7.71 -6.73 -16.07
N ASN A 44 7.59 -8.03 -16.36
CA ASN A 44 7.38 -8.53 -17.72
C ASN A 44 6.07 -8.00 -18.32
N THR A 45 5.00 -7.94 -17.52
CA THR A 45 3.71 -7.38 -17.93
C THR A 45 3.83 -5.89 -18.27
N ALA A 46 4.53 -5.12 -17.42
CA ALA A 46 4.77 -3.70 -17.67
C ALA A 46 5.61 -3.46 -18.93
N LEU A 47 6.64 -4.28 -19.17
CA LEU A 47 7.45 -4.24 -20.39
C LEU A 47 6.60 -4.52 -21.64
N SER A 48 5.72 -5.51 -21.58
CA SER A 48 4.81 -5.83 -22.68
C SER A 48 3.91 -4.64 -23.04
N ARG A 49 3.27 -4.02 -22.03
CA ARG A 49 2.42 -2.83 -22.24
C ARG A 49 3.18 -1.66 -22.88
N ILE A 50 4.40 -1.37 -22.42
CA ILE A 50 5.22 -0.28 -22.97
C ILE A 50 5.61 -0.57 -24.42
N ARG A 51 5.88 -1.83 -24.79
CA ARG A 51 6.18 -2.21 -26.17
C ARG A 51 4.98 -1.98 -27.07
N THR A 52 3.78 -2.38 -26.65
CA THR A 52 2.54 -2.10 -27.39
C THR A 52 2.32 -0.60 -27.55
N GLU A 53 2.45 0.20 -26.48
CA GLU A 53 2.30 1.65 -26.56
C GLU A 53 3.34 2.30 -27.49
N LYS A 54 4.55 1.74 -27.54
CA LYS A 54 5.61 2.18 -28.46
C LYS A 54 5.26 1.85 -29.91
N GLU A 55 4.76 0.64 -30.19
CA GLU A 55 4.30 0.24 -31.53
C GLU A 55 3.16 1.15 -32.03
N GLU A 56 2.19 1.46 -31.17
CA GLU A 56 1.10 2.40 -31.48
C GLU A 56 1.63 3.82 -31.77
N CYS A 57 2.57 4.30 -30.95
CA CYS A 57 3.25 5.58 -31.13
C CYS A 57 4.04 5.64 -32.45
N GLU A 58 4.76 4.56 -32.80
CA GLU A 58 5.50 4.47 -34.06
C GLU A 58 4.56 4.44 -35.28
N ALA A 59 3.43 3.74 -35.19
CA ALA A 59 2.41 3.75 -36.25
C ALA A 59 1.79 5.14 -36.45
N HIS A 60 1.48 5.85 -35.37
CA HIS A 60 0.97 7.23 -35.44
C HIS A 60 2.01 8.20 -36.02
N LEU A 61 3.26 8.09 -35.58
CA LEU A 61 4.35 8.93 -36.08
C LEU A 61 4.56 8.72 -37.58
N TYR A 62 4.49 7.47 -38.05
CA TYR A 62 4.59 7.15 -39.48
C TYR A 62 3.51 7.85 -40.31
N ILE A 63 2.25 7.83 -39.85
CA ILE A 63 1.13 8.51 -40.53
C ILE A 63 1.38 10.02 -40.59
N LEU A 64 1.74 10.64 -39.46
CA LEU A 64 2.01 12.08 -39.39
C LEU A 64 3.19 12.50 -40.29
N GLU A 65 4.24 11.68 -40.36
CA GLU A 65 5.39 11.94 -41.23
C GLU A 65 5.03 11.80 -42.72
N MET A 66 4.14 10.86 -43.08
CA MET A 66 3.60 10.76 -44.44
C MET A 66 2.76 12.00 -44.80
N ASP A 67 1.86 12.43 -43.91
CA ASP A 67 1.04 13.63 -44.13
C ASP A 67 1.91 14.89 -44.27
N LEU A 68 2.94 15.00 -43.44
CA LEU A 68 3.90 16.11 -43.51
C LEU A 68 4.64 16.11 -44.85
N LYS A 69 5.09 14.94 -45.32
CA LYS A 69 5.75 14.80 -46.62
C LYS A 69 4.83 15.15 -47.78
N ASN A 70 3.57 14.72 -47.73
CA ASN A 70 2.56 15.06 -48.73
C ASN A 70 2.30 16.57 -48.76
N ALA A 71 2.16 17.21 -47.59
CA ALA A 71 1.99 18.66 -47.50
C ALA A 71 3.19 19.43 -48.07
N GLN A 72 4.41 18.94 -47.83
CA GLN A 72 5.64 19.50 -48.40
C GLN A 72 5.68 19.37 -49.93
N MET A 73 5.25 18.23 -50.48
CA MET A 73 5.18 18.03 -51.94
C MET A 73 4.16 18.98 -52.59
N VAL A 74 2.96 19.10 -52.03
CA VAL A 74 1.93 20.04 -52.53
C VAL A 74 2.42 21.49 -52.49
N ALA A 75 3.17 21.87 -51.46
CA ALA A 75 3.75 23.21 -51.36
C ALA A 75 4.84 23.45 -52.43
N ALA A 76 5.61 22.42 -52.78
CA ALA A 76 6.66 22.52 -53.80
C ALA A 76 6.11 22.68 -55.23
N ASP A 77 4.93 22.11 -55.51
CA ASP A 77 4.28 22.16 -56.84
C ASP A 77 3.43 23.43 -57.06
N SER A 78 3.29 24.32 -56.06
CA SER A 78 2.49 25.54 -56.20
C SER A 78 3.23 26.64 -56.99
N GLU A 79 2.68 27.06 -58.13
CA GLU A 79 3.24 28.13 -58.98
C GLU A 79 3.29 29.50 -58.29
N ASP A 80 2.45 29.73 -57.27
CA ASP A 80 2.36 30.97 -56.49
C ASP A 80 3.37 31.04 -55.32
N GLY A 81 4.20 30.01 -55.13
CA GLY A 81 5.40 30.06 -54.29
C GLY A 81 5.19 30.04 -52.77
N TYR A 82 3.97 29.87 -52.25
CA TYR A 82 3.77 29.75 -50.79
C TYR A 82 2.45 29.06 -50.39
N VAL A 83 2.45 27.72 -50.28
CA VAL A 83 1.43 27.00 -49.49
C VAL A 83 2.00 26.79 -48.09
N PRO A 84 1.46 27.45 -47.04
CA PRO A 84 1.96 27.28 -45.69
C PRO A 84 1.67 25.85 -45.20
N ILE A 85 2.72 25.13 -44.80
CA ILE A 85 2.58 23.85 -44.09
C ILE A 85 1.84 24.13 -42.77
N PRO A 86 0.80 23.35 -42.44
CA PRO A 86 0.07 23.58 -41.21
C PRO A 86 0.97 23.42 -39.97
N VAL A 87 1.09 24.48 -39.17
CA VAL A 87 1.95 24.51 -37.97
C VAL A 87 1.58 23.40 -36.97
N PHE A 88 0.30 23.05 -36.87
CA PHE A 88 -0.17 21.98 -36.00
C PHE A 88 0.44 20.61 -36.35
N LEU A 89 0.69 20.34 -37.64
CA LEU A 89 1.23 19.05 -38.08
C LEU A 89 2.69 18.88 -37.66
N LEU A 90 3.47 19.98 -37.66
CA LEU A 90 4.85 19.99 -37.16
C LEU A 90 4.89 19.81 -35.63
N GLU A 91 3.96 20.45 -34.92
CA GLU A 91 3.82 20.30 -33.46
C GLU A 91 3.43 18.87 -33.08
N ASP A 92 2.48 18.26 -33.79
CA ASP A 92 2.03 16.88 -33.53
C ASP A 92 3.14 15.85 -33.79
N VAL A 93 3.91 16.00 -34.88
CA VAL A 93 5.10 15.16 -35.15
C VAL A 93 6.12 15.28 -34.02
N GLN A 94 6.40 16.50 -33.54
CA GLN A 94 7.35 16.73 -32.46
C GLN A 94 6.87 16.11 -31.14
N ILE A 95 5.57 16.24 -30.82
CA ILE A 95 4.96 15.65 -29.63
C ILE A 95 5.08 14.12 -29.65
N GLU A 96 4.76 13.48 -30.77
CA GLU A 96 4.85 12.02 -30.88
C GLU A 96 6.32 11.52 -30.85
N ARG A 97 7.29 12.29 -31.39
CA ARG A 97 8.73 11.98 -31.24
C ARG A 97 9.17 12.02 -29.77
N GLU A 98 8.80 13.06 -29.04
CA GLU A 98 9.11 13.19 -27.62
C GLU A 98 8.45 12.08 -26.77
N LYS A 99 7.24 11.66 -27.16
CA LYS A 99 6.55 10.52 -26.54
C LYS A 99 7.30 9.22 -26.79
N ARG A 100 7.75 8.97 -28.03
CA ARG A 100 8.56 7.79 -28.40
C ARG A 100 9.86 7.71 -27.58
N GLU A 101 10.61 8.81 -27.49
CA GLU A 101 11.85 8.87 -26.69
C GLU A 101 11.59 8.58 -25.20
N ARG A 102 10.49 9.11 -24.66
CA ARG A 102 10.08 8.84 -23.28
C ARG A 102 9.73 7.37 -23.05
N LEU A 103 9.04 6.74 -24.00
CA LEU A 103 8.70 5.31 -23.93
C LEU A 103 9.96 4.44 -24.03
N GLU A 104 10.90 4.79 -24.89
CA GLU A 104 12.19 4.12 -24.99
C GLU A 104 13.00 4.20 -23.69
N GLY A 105 13.08 5.39 -23.07
CA GLY A 105 13.71 5.54 -21.76
C GLY A 105 13.04 4.70 -20.66
N LYS A 106 11.71 4.60 -20.66
CA LYS A 106 10.97 3.72 -19.73
C LYS A 106 11.26 2.24 -19.99
N GLU A 107 11.31 1.81 -21.25
CA GLU A 107 11.63 0.44 -21.61
C GLU A 107 13.04 0.06 -21.11
N GLN A 108 14.05 0.90 -21.37
CA GLN A 108 15.42 0.68 -20.93
C GLN A 108 15.51 0.56 -19.39
N LEU A 109 14.82 1.44 -18.66
CA LEU A 109 14.77 1.39 -17.20
C LEU A 109 14.13 0.10 -16.68
N LEU A 110 13.02 -0.34 -17.29
CA LEU A 110 12.38 -1.59 -16.90
C LEU A 110 13.22 -2.82 -17.26
N GLN A 111 13.91 -2.82 -18.38
CA GLN A 111 14.86 -3.88 -18.73
C GLN A 111 16.02 -3.95 -17.72
N TYR A 112 16.52 -2.81 -17.26
CA TYR A 112 17.52 -2.76 -16.20
C TYR A 112 16.98 -3.35 -14.89
N LYS A 113 15.80 -2.91 -14.45
CA LYS A 113 15.15 -3.43 -13.24
C LYS A 113 14.85 -4.92 -13.32
N LYS A 114 14.46 -5.41 -14.50
CA LYS A 114 14.27 -6.84 -14.77
C LYS A 114 15.56 -7.61 -14.50
N ARG A 115 16.68 -7.20 -15.10
CA ARG A 115 18.00 -7.85 -14.88
C ARG A 115 18.40 -7.83 -13.41
N GLU A 116 18.22 -6.69 -12.74
CA GLU A 116 18.52 -6.56 -11.31
C GLU A 116 17.69 -7.52 -10.45
N LEU A 117 16.38 -7.62 -10.74
CA LEU A 117 15.48 -8.55 -10.06
C LEU A 117 15.81 -10.01 -10.39
N GLU A 118 16.16 -10.35 -11.63
CA GLU A 118 16.56 -11.71 -12.02
C GLU A 118 17.79 -12.16 -11.22
N VAL A 119 18.79 -11.29 -11.05
CA VAL A 119 19.98 -11.57 -10.23
C VAL A 119 19.58 -11.74 -8.75
N LYS A 120 18.93 -10.73 -8.16
CA LYS A 120 18.57 -10.74 -6.73
C LYS A 120 17.62 -11.88 -6.36
N ASN A 121 16.58 -12.10 -7.17
CA ASN A 121 15.61 -13.16 -6.93
C ASN A 121 16.21 -14.53 -7.25
N GLY A 122 17.08 -14.64 -8.27
CA GLY A 122 17.79 -15.88 -8.58
C GLY A 122 18.63 -16.36 -7.40
N GLU A 123 19.44 -15.47 -6.80
CA GLU A 123 20.23 -15.78 -5.60
C GLU A 123 19.35 -16.18 -4.41
N ARG A 124 18.26 -15.44 -4.17
CA ARG A 124 17.33 -15.74 -3.07
C ARG A 124 16.63 -17.08 -3.26
N ILE A 125 16.13 -17.36 -4.47
CA ILE A 125 15.45 -18.61 -4.79
C ILE A 125 16.43 -19.79 -4.67
N ALA A 126 17.67 -19.64 -5.15
CA ALA A 126 18.70 -20.66 -5.00
C ALA A 126 19.01 -20.94 -3.52
N LYS A 127 19.10 -19.90 -2.69
CA LYS A 127 19.28 -20.01 -1.24
C LYS A 127 18.11 -20.74 -0.57
N TYR A 128 16.87 -20.36 -0.91
CA TYR A 128 15.66 -20.97 -0.38
C TYR A 128 15.54 -22.46 -0.74
N ARG A 129 15.89 -22.82 -1.99
CA ARG A 129 15.91 -24.23 -2.40
C ARG A 129 16.95 -25.04 -1.62
N ARG A 130 18.13 -24.46 -1.40
CA ARG A 130 19.17 -25.12 -0.59
C ARG A 130 18.69 -25.35 0.85
N TRP A 131 18.07 -24.34 1.47
CA TRP A 131 17.49 -24.48 2.80
C TRP A 131 16.41 -25.56 2.89
N ILE A 132 15.53 -25.69 1.88
CA ILE A 132 14.56 -26.79 1.83
C ILE A 132 15.27 -28.13 1.82
N GLU A 133 16.32 -28.29 1.00
CA GLU A 133 17.06 -29.55 0.89
C GLU A 133 17.82 -29.92 2.16
N GLU A 134 18.52 -28.94 2.76
CA GLU A 134 19.23 -29.09 4.04
C GLU A 134 18.25 -29.48 5.15
N TYR A 135 17.12 -28.76 5.25
CA TYR A 135 16.11 -29.00 6.28
C TYR A 135 15.42 -30.36 6.13
N ARG A 136 15.11 -30.79 4.89
CA ARG A 136 14.57 -32.13 4.63
C ARG A 136 15.57 -33.21 5.04
N THR A 137 16.84 -33.06 4.66
CA THR A 137 17.90 -34.00 5.02
C THR A 137 18.04 -34.14 6.54
N GLU A 138 18.03 -33.02 7.26
CA GLU A 138 18.11 -33.02 8.73
C GLU A 138 16.87 -33.65 9.38
N THR A 139 15.68 -33.35 8.87
CA THR A 139 14.40 -33.89 9.36
C THR A 139 14.35 -35.40 9.14
N ASP A 140 14.69 -35.89 7.94
CA ASP A 140 14.71 -37.31 7.61
C ASP A 140 15.74 -38.05 8.47
N SER A 141 16.92 -37.46 8.69
CA SER A 141 17.94 -37.99 9.58
C SER A 141 17.46 -38.06 11.04
N ALA A 142 16.74 -37.05 11.52
CA ALA A 142 16.15 -37.05 12.86
C ALA A 142 15.04 -38.10 13.00
N CYS A 143 14.15 -38.21 12.01
CA CYS A 143 13.12 -39.24 11.97
C CYS A 143 13.72 -40.65 11.93
N ALA A 144 14.80 -40.87 11.18
CA ALA A 144 15.51 -42.16 11.14
C ALA A 144 16.06 -42.56 12.51
N ARG A 145 16.75 -41.64 13.21
CA ARG A 145 17.27 -41.88 14.57
C ARG A 145 16.16 -42.19 15.58
N LEU A 146 15.04 -41.47 15.50
CA LEU A 146 13.87 -41.73 16.36
C LEU A 146 13.22 -43.09 16.03
N GLY A 147 13.21 -43.49 14.76
CA GLY A 147 12.77 -44.82 14.32
C GLY A 147 13.65 -45.94 14.89
N GLU A 148 14.97 -45.79 14.83
CA GLU A 148 15.92 -46.74 15.43
C GLU A 148 15.71 -46.89 16.95
N LEU A 149 15.54 -45.77 17.67
CA LEU A 149 15.22 -45.76 19.10
C LEU A 149 13.91 -46.49 19.40
N THR A 150 12.89 -46.31 18.56
CA THR A 150 11.60 -47.02 18.69
C THR A 150 11.81 -48.53 18.59
N GLY A 151 12.55 -48.99 17.57
CA GLY A 151 12.84 -50.42 17.39
C GLY A 151 13.64 -51.02 18.55
N LEU A 152 14.58 -50.27 19.12
CA LEU A 152 15.33 -50.69 20.32
C LEU A 152 14.42 -50.80 21.55
N LEU A 153 13.50 -49.84 21.76
CA LEU A 153 12.54 -49.87 22.87
C LEU A 153 11.60 -51.09 22.77
N GLU A 154 11.07 -51.37 21.58
CA GLU A 154 10.22 -52.54 21.32
C GLU A 154 10.98 -53.85 21.56
N SER A 155 12.24 -53.94 21.12
CA SER A 155 13.10 -55.11 21.36
C SER A 155 13.32 -55.36 22.86
N LEU A 156 13.61 -54.31 23.63
CA LEU A 156 13.80 -54.40 25.08
C LEU A 156 12.50 -54.80 25.82
N GLN A 157 11.35 -54.27 25.38
CA GLN A 157 10.05 -54.68 25.94
C GLN A 157 9.77 -56.17 25.69
N ASN A 158 10.03 -56.65 24.47
CA ASN A 158 9.85 -58.06 24.11
C ASN A 158 10.79 -58.98 24.92
N GLN A 159 12.03 -58.57 25.18
CA GLN A 159 12.96 -59.31 26.04
C GLN A 159 12.51 -59.34 27.52
N GLN A 160 11.95 -58.26 28.06
CA GLN A 160 11.39 -58.24 29.42
C GLN A 160 10.18 -59.16 29.59
N LEU A 161 9.31 -59.24 28.57
CA LEU A 161 8.18 -60.18 28.54
C LEU A 161 8.65 -61.65 28.57
N LEU A 162 9.71 -61.98 27.82
CA LEU A 162 10.30 -63.32 27.81
C LEU A 162 10.88 -63.73 29.18
N ILE A 163 11.51 -62.80 29.92
CA ILE A 163 12.08 -63.07 31.25
C ILE A 163 10.96 -63.20 32.31
N GLY A 164 9.87 -62.46 32.19
CA GLY A 164 8.71 -62.54 33.10
C GLY A 164 7.93 -63.84 33.04
N VAL A 165 7.97 -64.56 31.91
CA VAL A 165 7.26 -65.84 31.72
C VAL A 165 7.98 -67.01 32.39
N GLN A 166 9.28 -66.91 32.71
CA GLN A 166 10.02 -67.97 33.41
C GLN A 166 9.93 -67.93 34.95
N GLY A 167 9.27 -66.92 35.55
CA GLY A 167 9.30 -66.68 37.00
C GLY A 167 7.99 -66.89 37.77
N GLY A 168 6.91 -67.35 37.15
CA GLY A 168 5.56 -67.32 37.75
C GLY A 168 4.92 -68.69 37.95
N SER A 169 5.34 -69.44 38.97
CA SER A 169 4.52 -70.49 39.59
C SER A 169 4.36 -70.20 41.09
N GLU A 170 3.14 -70.42 41.59
CA GLU A 170 2.66 -70.37 42.98
C GLU A 170 1.80 -69.16 43.45
N LYS A 171 0.49 -69.49 43.56
CA LYS A 171 -0.44 -69.30 44.71
C LYS A 171 -1.31 -68.02 44.84
N LYS A 172 -2.61 -68.28 44.55
CA LYS A 172 -3.86 -68.06 45.34
C LYS A 172 -4.07 -66.74 46.12
N GLY A 173 -5.26 -66.14 45.93
CA GLY A 173 -6.07 -65.62 47.05
C GLY A 173 -6.93 -64.36 46.82
N SER A 174 -8.26 -64.56 46.73
CA SER A 174 -9.35 -63.77 47.34
C SER A 174 -9.68 -62.30 46.96
N THR A 175 -10.87 -62.14 46.34
CA THR A 175 -12.02 -61.24 46.67
C THR A 175 -11.86 -59.72 46.89
N GLY A 176 -12.68 -58.94 46.17
CA GLY A 176 -13.62 -57.98 46.81
C GLY A 176 -13.70 -56.51 46.33
N VAL A 177 -14.89 -56.14 45.82
CA VAL A 177 -15.67 -54.88 46.07
C VAL A 177 -15.34 -53.55 45.33
N LEU A 178 -16.18 -53.24 44.32
CA LEU A 178 -17.19 -52.14 44.17
C LEU A 178 -16.96 -50.65 44.56
N LEU A 179 -17.61 -49.79 43.74
CA LEU A 179 -18.00 -48.34 43.84
C LEU A 179 -16.93 -47.34 43.36
N GLY A 180 -17.21 -46.27 42.60
CA GLY A 180 -18.44 -45.60 42.13
C GLY A 180 -18.09 -44.11 41.94
N GLY A 181 -18.64 -43.41 40.94
CA GLY A 181 -18.42 -41.96 40.80
C GLY A 181 -18.77 -41.34 39.45
N THR A 182 -20.04 -41.00 39.26
CA THR A 182 -20.56 -40.13 38.20
C THR A 182 -20.52 -38.68 38.68
N ILE A 183 -20.04 -37.74 37.86
CA ILE A 183 -20.17 -36.30 38.10
C ILE A 183 -20.88 -35.67 36.89
N GLY A 184 -22.10 -35.18 37.14
CA GLY A 184 -22.81 -34.24 36.27
C GLY A 184 -22.71 -32.84 36.86
N GLY A 185 -22.62 -31.84 35.98
CA GLY A 185 -22.63 -30.43 36.36
C GLY A 185 -23.08 -29.58 35.19
N THR A 186 -24.38 -29.27 35.15
CA THR A 186 -24.99 -28.24 34.32
C THR A 186 -25.04 -26.92 35.11
N GLY A 187 -24.68 -25.82 34.48
CA GLY A 187 -24.74 -24.48 35.08
C GLY A 187 -24.82 -23.41 33.99
N THR A 188 -26.03 -23.10 33.55
CA THR A 188 -26.35 -21.94 32.73
C THR A 188 -26.75 -20.78 33.64
N GLY A 189 -26.13 -19.62 33.45
CA GLY A 189 -26.41 -18.40 34.20
C GLY A 189 -26.39 -17.18 33.28
N LEU A 190 -27.58 -16.79 32.82
CA LEU A 190 -27.89 -15.54 32.12
C LEU A 190 -27.77 -14.35 33.08
N VAL A 191 -27.12 -13.26 32.64
CA VAL A 191 -27.32 -11.91 33.19
C VAL A 191 -27.57 -10.96 32.03
N LYS A 192 -28.78 -10.42 31.98
CA LYS A 192 -29.21 -9.24 31.21
C LYS A 192 -29.31 -8.07 32.20
N ASP A 193 -28.73 -6.93 31.86
CA ASP A 193 -29.21 -5.59 32.23
C ASP A 193 -28.61 -4.58 31.22
N ARG A 194 -29.41 -3.95 30.36
CA ARG A 194 -30.15 -2.69 30.52
C ARG A 194 -29.26 -1.48 30.89
N TYR A 195 -28.95 -0.66 29.89
CA TYR A 195 -28.88 0.79 30.06
C TYR A 195 -29.42 1.50 28.80
N SER A 196 -30.54 2.16 28.99
CA SER A 196 -31.17 3.13 28.09
C SER A 196 -30.80 4.54 28.57
N GLY A 197 -30.42 5.43 27.65
CA GLY A 197 -30.15 6.83 27.98
C GLY A 197 -30.14 7.68 26.72
N ASN A 198 -31.34 8.12 26.35
CA ASN A 198 -31.62 9.08 25.29
C ASN A 198 -31.41 10.49 25.86
N THR A 199 -30.69 11.38 25.17
CA THR A 199 -30.90 12.83 25.29
C THR A 199 -30.71 13.48 23.93
N SER A 200 -31.73 14.23 23.56
CA SER A 200 -31.94 14.99 22.34
C SER A 200 -31.33 16.40 22.44
N GLU A 201 -31.34 17.08 21.30
CA GLU A 201 -31.54 18.54 21.15
C GLU A 201 -30.53 19.49 21.78
N TRP A 202 -29.56 19.93 20.98
CA TRP A 202 -29.23 21.35 20.91
C TRP A 202 -28.60 21.74 19.57
N MET A 203 -29.04 22.89 19.03
CA MET A 203 -28.56 23.62 17.83
C MET A 203 -29.11 23.24 16.45
N GLN A 204 -30.38 23.58 16.22
CA GLN A 204 -30.82 24.21 14.97
C GLN A 204 -31.30 25.64 15.31
N ASN A 205 -30.71 26.65 14.66
CA ASN A 205 -31.35 27.86 14.09
C ASN A 205 -30.40 29.07 14.00
N ASN A 206 -30.62 29.85 12.92
CA ASN A 206 -30.02 31.13 12.50
C ASN A 206 -28.73 30.96 11.67
N VAL A 207 -28.61 31.42 10.42
CA VAL A 207 -29.10 32.67 9.80
C VAL A 207 -29.33 32.46 8.28
N PHE A 208 -30.49 32.88 7.78
CA PHE A 208 -30.79 33.13 6.35
C PHE A 208 -30.28 34.52 5.95
N GLY A 209 -29.83 34.71 4.70
CA GLY A 209 -29.50 36.05 4.18
C GLY A 209 -29.06 36.09 2.72
N GLU A 210 -30.05 36.02 1.82
CA GLU A 210 -30.16 36.57 0.46
C GLU A 210 -28.91 37.16 -0.23
N TRP A 211 -28.54 36.68 -1.43
CA TRP A 211 -28.00 37.53 -2.51
C TRP A 211 -28.44 37.01 -3.88
N LYS A 212 -29.30 37.78 -4.57
CA LYS A 212 -29.56 37.71 -6.03
C LYS A 212 -29.07 38.99 -6.69
N THR A 213 -28.62 38.82 -7.95
CA THR A 213 -28.41 39.80 -9.04
C THR A 213 -27.31 40.86 -8.91
N CYS A 214 -26.23 40.69 -9.69
CA CYS A 214 -25.59 41.70 -10.54
C CYS A 214 -24.55 41.02 -11.44
N GLY A 215 -25.01 40.33 -12.50
CA GLY A 215 -24.16 39.84 -13.58
C GLY A 215 -23.91 40.96 -14.59
N GLY A 216 -22.65 41.18 -14.99
CA GLY A 216 -22.36 42.03 -16.15
C GLY A 216 -20.94 42.58 -16.25
N LEU A 217 -20.31 43.00 -15.14
CA LEU A 217 -19.06 43.79 -15.21
C LEU A 217 -17.88 43.25 -14.38
N LEU A 218 -18.03 42.10 -13.73
CA LEU A 218 -16.99 41.46 -12.91
C LEU A 218 -16.10 40.46 -13.67
N GLY A 219 -16.47 40.08 -14.91
CA GLY A 219 -15.81 39.02 -15.67
C GLY A 219 -14.37 39.36 -16.10
N GLU A 220 -14.11 40.60 -16.53
CA GLU A 220 -12.81 40.96 -17.13
C GLU A 220 -11.73 41.32 -16.09
N LYS A 221 -12.12 41.95 -14.97
CA LYS A 221 -11.22 42.22 -13.84
C LYS A 221 -10.83 40.94 -13.09
N GLN A 222 -11.74 39.99 -12.94
CA GLN A 222 -11.41 38.69 -12.34
C GLN A 222 -10.49 37.86 -13.25
N ASN A 223 -10.62 37.95 -14.57
CA ASN A 223 -9.80 37.18 -15.50
C ASN A 223 -8.37 37.72 -15.64
N SER A 224 -8.20 39.05 -15.60
CA SER A 224 -6.87 39.69 -15.55
C SER A 224 -6.16 39.46 -14.21
N GLN A 225 -6.87 39.54 -13.07
CA GLN A 225 -6.31 39.20 -11.76
C GLN A 225 -5.96 37.71 -11.61
N LYS A 226 -6.76 36.79 -12.18
CA LYS A 226 -6.44 35.36 -12.25
C LYS A 226 -5.22 35.10 -13.13
N LYS A 227 -5.08 35.78 -14.28
CA LYS A 227 -3.90 35.67 -15.15
C LYS A 227 -2.63 36.23 -14.51
N GLN A 228 -2.73 37.33 -13.76
CA GLN A 228 -1.61 37.92 -13.02
C GLN A 228 -1.17 37.02 -11.85
N LYS A 229 -2.11 36.56 -11.01
CA LYS A 229 -1.82 35.55 -9.96
C LYS A 229 -1.23 34.25 -10.55
N LYS A 230 -1.69 33.83 -11.73
CA LYS A 230 -1.17 32.65 -12.45
C LYS A 230 0.24 32.88 -13.05
N LYS A 231 0.67 34.12 -13.27
CA LYS A 231 2.05 34.45 -13.65
C LYS A 231 2.96 34.56 -12.42
N ASP A 232 2.47 35.16 -11.34
CA ASP A 232 3.23 35.35 -10.10
C ASP A 232 3.49 34.02 -9.38
N TRP A 233 2.52 33.08 -9.34
CA TRP A 233 2.76 31.76 -8.75
C TRP A 233 3.76 30.91 -9.56
N LYS A 234 3.74 30.98 -10.90
CA LYS A 234 4.73 30.30 -11.76
C LYS A 234 6.14 30.86 -11.54
N LYS A 235 6.25 32.14 -11.17
CA LYS A 235 7.51 32.79 -10.82
C LYS A 235 8.00 32.37 -9.43
N LYS A 236 7.09 32.18 -8.46
CA LYS A 236 7.40 31.63 -7.12
C LYS A 236 7.87 30.17 -7.13
N LEU A 237 7.43 29.37 -8.11
CA LEU A 237 7.86 27.97 -8.23
C LEU A 237 9.27 27.78 -8.83
N LYS A 238 9.85 28.81 -9.46
CA LYS A 238 11.24 28.72 -9.93
C LYS A 238 12.17 28.63 -8.72
N GLY A 239 12.71 27.44 -8.48
CA GLY A 239 13.63 27.17 -7.36
C GLY A 239 13.11 26.18 -6.32
N THR A 240 11.84 25.75 -6.39
CA THR A 240 11.25 24.81 -5.40
C THR A 240 11.53 23.33 -5.70
N GLY A 241 12.24 23.02 -6.79
CA GLY A 241 12.51 21.65 -7.23
C GLY A 241 11.29 20.91 -7.79
N MET A 242 10.13 21.57 -7.93
CA MET A 242 8.92 20.98 -8.49
C MET A 242 8.93 21.06 -10.03
N SER A 243 8.54 19.97 -10.70
CA SER A 243 8.26 19.94 -12.14
C SER A 243 6.77 19.66 -12.41
N GLY A 244 6.23 20.26 -13.48
CA GLY A 244 4.81 20.19 -13.79
C GLY A 244 3.95 21.19 -13.00
N ILE A 245 2.64 21.12 -13.19
CA ILE A 245 1.65 21.99 -12.54
C ILE A 245 0.56 21.09 -11.92
N PRO A 246 0.27 21.21 -10.62
CA PRO A 246 -0.84 20.52 -10.00
C PRO A 246 -2.14 20.74 -10.76
N ARG A 247 -2.81 19.64 -11.13
CA ARG A 247 -4.11 19.67 -11.79
C ARG A 247 -5.20 20.14 -10.83
N THR A 248 -6.17 20.83 -11.39
CA THR A 248 -7.45 21.15 -10.76
C THR A 248 -8.53 20.69 -11.74
N LEU A 249 -9.24 19.63 -11.39
CA LEU A 249 -10.24 18.99 -12.26
C LEU A 249 -11.65 19.36 -11.78
N SER A 250 -12.60 19.40 -12.71
CA SER A 250 -14.03 19.61 -12.41
C SER A 250 -14.72 18.34 -11.92
N LYS A 251 -14.21 17.16 -12.34
CA LYS A 251 -14.67 15.84 -11.94
C LYS A 251 -13.51 14.86 -11.93
N THR A 252 -13.67 13.74 -11.25
CA THR A 252 -12.65 12.70 -11.23
C THR A 252 -12.64 11.91 -12.54
N ALA A 253 -11.45 11.50 -12.99
CA ALA A 253 -11.28 10.56 -14.10
C ALA A 253 -11.12 9.11 -13.63
N GLN A 254 -11.16 8.87 -12.31
CA GLN A 254 -10.98 7.56 -11.72
C GLN A 254 -12.30 6.80 -11.67
N GLU A 255 -12.22 5.47 -11.82
CA GLU A 255 -13.39 4.60 -11.96
C GLU A 255 -13.45 3.57 -10.84
N TRP A 256 -14.59 2.89 -10.70
CA TRP A 256 -14.72 1.73 -9.82
C TRP A 256 -14.41 0.46 -10.59
N HIS A 257 -13.58 -0.40 -10.02
CA HIS A 257 -13.26 -1.72 -10.55
C HIS A 257 -13.91 -2.79 -9.69
N ARG A 258 -14.59 -3.74 -10.34
CA ARG A 258 -15.20 -4.88 -9.67
C ARG A 258 -14.19 -6.02 -9.55
N ASP A 259 -13.98 -6.48 -8.33
CA ASP A 259 -13.11 -7.62 -8.00
C ASP A 259 -13.88 -8.95 -8.17
N ALA A 260 -13.14 -10.06 -8.24
CA ALA A 260 -13.72 -11.40 -8.47
C ALA A 260 -14.68 -11.85 -7.34
N ASP A 261 -14.51 -11.34 -6.12
CA ASP A 261 -15.39 -11.59 -4.98
C ASP A 261 -16.63 -10.67 -4.95
N GLY A 262 -16.86 -9.90 -6.02
CA GLY A 262 -17.99 -8.97 -6.15
C GLY A 262 -17.80 -7.65 -5.39
N SER A 263 -16.70 -7.48 -4.66
CA SER A 263 -16.33 -6.20 -4.06
C SER A 263 -15.92 -5.18 -5.13
N MET A 264 -15.91 -3.90 -4.77
CA MET A 264 -15.51 -2.82 -5.67
C MET A 264 -14.36 -2.03 -5.07
N THR A 265 -13.31 -1.82 -5.84
CA THR A 265 -12.15 -0.99 -5.49
C THR A 265 -12.16 0.28 -6.35
N TYR A 266 -12.09 1.44 -5.72
CA TYR A 266 -12.04 2.72 -6.44
C TYR A 266 -10.63 2.98 -6.97
N ASN A 267 -10.48 3.22 -8.27
CA ASN A 267 -9.20 3.36 -8.96
C ASN A 267 -8.31 2.09 -8.83
N SER A 268 -7.06 2.17 -9.28
CA SER A 268 -6.01 1.18 -9.08
C SER A 268 -5.08 1.61 -7.93
N PRO A 269 -5.23 1.05 -6.72
CA PRO A 269 -4.37 1.39 -5.58
C PRO A 269 -2.90 1.06 -5.83
N VAL A 270 -2.61 -0.08 -6.48
CA VAL A 270 -1.24 -0.51 -6.78
C VAL A 270 -0.58 0.41 -7.79
N GLU A 271 -1.24 0.72 -8.92
CA GLU A 271 -0.68 1.62 -9.93
C GLU A 271 -0.54 3.06 -9.41
N THR A 272 -1.46 3.49 -8.54
CA THR A 272 -1.35 4.78 -7.85
C THR A 272 -0.14 4.77 -6.91
N GLY A 273 -0.01 3.75 -6.06
CA GLY A 273 1.07 3.59 -5.09
C GLY A 273 2.46 3.59 -5.71
N LEU A 274 2.63 2.97 -6.89
CA LEU A 274 3.91 2.96 -7.61
C LEU A 274 4.41 4.37 -8.03
N LYS A 275 3.52 5.36 -8.05
CA LYS A 275 3.85 6.76 -8.36
C LYS A 275 4.14 7.59 -7.11
N LEU A 276 3.89 7.04 -5.92
CA LEU A 276 4.02 7.73 -4.65
C LEU A 276 5.34 7.40 -3.95
N ASP A 277 5.63 8.18 -2.94
CA ASP A 277 6.77 8.06 -2.07
C ASP A 277 6.36 7.36 -0.77
N ALA A 278 6.84 6.14 -0.58
CA ALA A 278 6.60 5.34 0.63
C ALA A 278 7.82 5.30 1.56
N CYS A 279 8.85 6.10 1.29
CA CYS A 279 10.07 6.14 2.10
C CYS A 279 10.30 7.58 2.55
N GLN A 280 10.02 7.86 3.82
CA GLN A 280 10.36 9.13 4.43
C GLN A 280 11.83 9.16 4.87
N GLY A 281 12.34 10.35 5.16
CA GLY A 281 13.62 10.52 5.83
C GLY A 281 14.82 10.55 4.90
N LYS A 282 14.62 10.92 3.62
CA LYS A 282 15.70 10.93 2.61
C LYS A 282 16.76 12.00 2.85
N LYS A 283 16.44 13.02 3.65
CA LYS A 283 17.43 14.00 4.11
C LYS A 283 17.94 13.59 5.48
N LYS A 284 19.24 13.33 5.60
CA LYS A 284 19.89 12.70 6.77
C LYS A 284 19.53 13.36 8.12
N GLU A 285 19.37 14.68 8.16
CA GLU A 285 19.06 15.43 9.38
C GLU A 285 17.56 15.45 9.73
N TYR A 286 16.70 14.87 8.88
CA TYR A 286 15.24 14.92 8.95
C TYR A 286 14.64 13.54 8.68
N GLN A 287 14.32 12.78 9.73
CA GLN A 287 13.70 11.44 9.63
C GLN A 287 12.21 11.44 10.04
N GLY A 288 11.73 12.48 10.72
CA GLY A 288 10.33 12.64 11.15
C GLY A 288 9.41 13.24 10.09
N THR A 289 9.64 12.95 8.80
CA THR A 289 9.10 13.71 7.67
C THR A 289 7.79 13.14 7.09
N CYS A 290 7.05 12.29 7.82
CA CYS A 290 5.84 11.62 7.32
C CYS A 290 4.79 12.59 6.73
N GLY A 291 4.59 13.74 7.37
CA GLY A 291 3.67 14.78 6.89
C GLY A 291 4.15 15.49 5.63
N LEU A 292 5.46 15.72 5.51
CA LEU A 292 6.07 16.31 4.32
C LEU A 292 6.03 15.33 3.14
N CYS A 293 6.34 14.05 3.39
CA CYS A 293 6.24 12.98 2.40
C CYS A 293 4.78 12.80 1.93
N SER A 294 3.81 12.93 2.85
CA SER A 294 2.39 12.96 2.49
C SER A 294 2.03 14.16 1.58
N CYS A 295 2.59 15.35 1.83
CA CYS A 295 2.40 16.51 0.94
C CYS A 295 3.01 16.27 -0.45
N VAL A 296 4.22 15.68 -0.52
CA VAL A 296 4.84 15.24 -1.77
C VAL A 296 3.90 14.31 -2.55
N ASN A 297 3.28 13.36 -1.86
CA ASN A 297 2.35 12.40 -2.47
C ASN A 297 1.08 13.07 -3.00
N ILE A 298 0.49 14.02 -2.29
CA ILE A 298 -0.64 14.80 -2.82
C ILE A 298 -0.25 15.58 -4.08
N ILE A 299 0.94 16.19 -4.09
CA ILE A 299 1.46 16.90 -5.28
C ILE A 299 1.65 15.93 -6.45
N ARG A 300 2.21 14.74 -6.22
CA ARG A 300 2.34 13.67 -7.22
C ARG A 300 1.01 13.19 -7.76
N MET A 301 0.02 12.98 -6.90
CA MET A 301 -1.35 12.61 -7.29
C MET A 301 -1.99 13.69 -8.16
N SER A 302 -1.69 14.97 -7.90
CA SER A 302 -2.15 16.09 -8.72
C SER A 302 -1.44 16.22 -10.07
N GLY A 303 -0.38 15.44 -10.34
CA GLY A 303 0.31 15.44 -11.63
C GLY A 303 1.56 16.32 -11.72
N ALA A 304 1.98 16.94 -10.62
CA ALA A 304 3.29 17.57 -10.51
C ALA A 304 4.24 16.65 -9.75
N TYR A 305 5.55 16.82 -9.95
CA TYR A 305 6.55 16.01 -9.28
C TYR A 305 7.44 16.88 -8.39
N ILE A 306 7.67 16.42 -7.18
CA ILE A 306 8.63 17.00 -6.24
C ILE A 306 9.30 15.88 -5.44
N ARG A 307 10.55 16.13 -5.01
CA ARG A 307 11.32 15.25 -4.13
C ARG A 307 11.10 15.62 -2.68
N GLU A 308 11.25 14.65 -1.77
CA GLU A 308 11.08 14.90 -0.34
C GLU A 308 12.13 15.90 0.18
N GLU A 309 13.36 15.81 -0.28
CA GLU A 309 14.47 16.66 0.15
C GLU A 309 14.19 18.14 -0.15
N ALA A 310 13.65 18.43 -1.33
CA ALA A 310 13.22 19.79 -1.71
C ALA A 310 12.04 20.27 -0.85
N MET A 311 11.12 19.36 -0.49
CA MET A 311 10.02 19.68 0.41
C MET A 311 10.52 20.00 1.82
N VAL A 312 11.50 19.25 2.32
CA VAL A 312 12.15 19.46 3.62
C VAL A 312 12.89 20.79 3.63
N ASP A 313 13.64 21.11 2.58
CA ASP A 313 14.32 22.40 2.44
C ASP A 313 13.32 23.56 2.51
N PHE A 314 12.22 23.46 1.75
CA PHE A 314 11.16 24.45 1.78
C PHE A 314 10.53 24.59 3.18
N ALA A 315 10.08 23.49 3.76
CA ALA A 315 9.35 23.53 5.04
C ALA A 315 10.24 24.04 6.18
N SER A 316 11.50 23.60 6.25
CA SER A 316 12.45 24.03 7.28
C SER A 316 12.79 25.52 7.18
N GLN A 317 13.00 26.05 5.97
CA GLN A 317 13.29 27.46 5.75
C GLN A 317 12.10 28.39 6.07
N ASN A 318 10.88 27.87 5.97
CA ASN A 318 9.65 28.64 6.21
C ASN A 318 9.04 28.38 7.59
N GLY A 319 9.69 27.60 8.45
CA GLY A 319 9.18 27.28 9.78
C GLY A 319 7.89 26.44 9.77
N LEU A 320 7.68 25.66 8.70
CA LEU A 320 6.50 24.79 8.50
C LEU A 320 6.76 23.33 8.90
N CYS A 321 7.89 23.06 9.53
CA CYS A 321 8.18 21.78 10.15
C CYS A 321 9.14 21.95 11.32
N VAL A 322 9.16 20.96 12.20
CA VAL A 322 10.12 20.89 13.30
C VAL A 322 11.54 20.83 12.74
N SER A 323 12.39 21.76 13.20
CA SER A 323 13.83 21.81 12.90
C SER A 323 14.62 21.98 14.21
N LYS A 324 14.72 20.89 14.98
CA LYS A 324 15.35 20.79 16.32
C LYS A 324 16.55 19.82 16.31
N LYS A 325 17.08 19.49 17.50
CA LYS A 325 18.31 18.66 17.68
C LYS A 325 18.12 17.16 17.38
N ASN A 326 16.91 16.60 17.50
CA ASN A 326 16.67 15.18 17.26
C ASN A 326 16.25 14.92 15.82
N VAL A 327 17.04 14.13 15.09
CA VAL A 327 16.76 13.79 13.68
C VAL A 327 15.42 13.09 13.49
N TYR A 328 14.93 12.35 14.47
CA TYR A 328 13.64 11.64 14.40
C TYR A 328 12.42 12.55 14.56
N GLU A 329 12.58 13.72 15.18
CA GLU A 329 11.53 14.73 15.30
C GLU A 329 11.56 15.73 14.14
N ASN A 330 12.73 15.89 13.52
CA ASN A 330 12.94 16.83 12.44
C ASN A 330 12.10 16.46 11.22
N GLY A 331 11.32 17.42 10.75
CA GLY A 331 10.37 17.26 9.64
C GLY A 331 8.94 17.02 10.10
N GLY A 332 8.69 16.89 11.40
CA GLY A 332 7.34 16.76 11.95
C GLY A 332 6.48 17.98 11.59
N THR A 333 5.21 17.73 11.25
CA THR A 333 4.23 18.76 10.87
C THR A 333 2.88 18.49 11.52
N SER A 334 2.20 19.55 11.94
CA SER A 334 0.77 19.60 12.22
C SER A 334 -0.06 19.58 10.94
N PHE A 335 -1.37 19.33 11.07
CA PHE A 335 -2.30 19.42 9.93
C PHE A 335 -2.39 20.84 9.34
N MET A 336 -2.20 21.89 10.15
CA MET A 336 -2.20 23.28 9.66
C MET A 336 -0.98 23.57 8.78
N GLU A 337 0.21 23.15 9.21
CA GLU A 337 1.43 23.32 8.43
C GLU A 337 1.35 22.55 7.11
N ARG A 338 0.79 21.33 7.10
CA ARG A 338 0.55 20.58 5.85
C ARG A 338 -0.37 21.33 4.89
N GLN A 339 -1.41 22.00 5.39
CA GLN A 339 -2.30 22.82 4.56
C GLN A 339 -1.55 23.99 3.92
N GLU A 340 -0.75 24.72 4.69
CA GLU A 340 0.04 25.87 4.21
C GLU A 340 1.13 25.45 3.21
N ILE A 341 1.76 24.30 3.44
CA ILE A 341 2.70 23.69 2.48
C ILE A 341 1.98 23.42 1.15
N LEU A 342 0.84 22.71 1.17
CA LEU A 342 0.10 22.40 -0.05
C LEU A 342 -0.33 23.67 -0.79
N GLU A 343 -0.80 24.70 -0.07
CA GLU A 343 -1.18 25.99 -0.64
C GLU A 343 0.01 26.68 -1.33
N SER A 344 1.20 26.62 -0.73
CA SER A 344 2.44 27.17 -1.30
C SER A 344 2.82 26.53 -2.65
N TYR A 345 2.40 25.28 -2.87
CA TYR A 345 2.56 24.56 -4.14
C TYR A 345 1.34 24.65 -5.07
N GLY A 346 0.38 25.52 -4.75
CA GLY A 346 -0.80 25.76 -5.60
C GLY A 346 -1.93 24.74 -5.41
N ILE A 347 -1.90 23.94 -4.34
CA ILE A 347 -2.94 22.98 -3.99
C ILE A 347 -3.72 23.52 -2.79
N ASN A 348 -4.87 24.14 -3.05
CA ASN A 348 -5.76 24.55 -1.98
C ASN A 348 -6.31 23.30 -1.25
N SER A 349 -6.30 23.33 0.08
CA SER A 349 -6.81 22.26 0.94
C SER A 349 -7.48 22.84 2.18
N PHE A 350 -8.24 22.02 2.89
CA PHE A 350 -8.87 22.35 4.15
C PHE A 350 -8.68 21.21 5.16
N CYS A 351 -8.73 21.55 6.44
CA CYS A 351 -8.67 20.58 7.51
C CYS A 351 -10.07 20.25 8.02
N CYS A 352 -10.37 18.97 8.25
CA CYS A 352 -11.64 18.55 8.81
C CYS A 352 -11.52 17.28 9.66
N LYS A 353 -12.56 16.98 10.43
CA LYS A 353 -12.62 15.78 11.28
C LYS A 353 -12.46 14.51 10.43
N GLN A 354 -11.75 13.55 10.98
CA GLN A 354 -11.54 12.24 10.38
C GLN A 354 -12.66 11.30 10.82
N ASP A 355 -13.42 10.79 9.85
CA ASP A 355 -14.37 9.70 10.03
C ASP A 355 -14.46 8.90 8.73
N VAL A 356 -14.83 7.62 8.84
CA VAL A 356 -14.87 6.68 7.71
C VAL A 356 -15.69 7.22 6.53
N GLY A 357 -16.86 7.80 6.79
CA GLY A 357 -17.75 8.30 5.75
C GLY A 357 -17.19 9.54 5.04
N SER A 358 -16.57 10.46 5.79
CA SER A 358 -15.90 11.62 5.20
C SER A 358 -14.67 11.22 4.38
N ILE A 359 -13.87 10.28 4.86
CA ILE A 359 -12.69 9.77 4.12
C ILE A 359 -13.14 9.15 2.80
N GLU A 360 -14.11 8.23 2.85
CA GLU A 360 -14.68 7.59 1.66
C GLU A 360 -15.22 8.61 0.66
N ARG A 361 -16.05 9.57 1.12
CA ARG A 361 -16.63 10.61 0.28
C ARG A 361 -15.57 11.44 -0.45
N TYR A 362 -14.50 11.84 0.24
CA TYR A 362 -13.47 12.68 -0.39
C TYR A 362 -12.56 11.88 -1.33
N VAL A 363 -12.19 10.65 -0.94
CA VAL A 363 -11.38 9.77 -1.79
C VAL A 363 -12.11 9.46 -3.10
N THR A 364 -13.38 9.07 -3.03
CA THR A 364 -14.21 8.72 -4.20
C THR A 364 -14.60 9.92 -5.05
N ALA A 365 -14.53 11.14 -4.50
CA ALA A 365 -14.63 12.38 -5.27
C ALA A 365 -13.33 12.76 -6.02
N GLY A 366 -12.29 11.92 -5.97
CA GLY A 366 -11.00 12.17 -6.60
C GLY A 366 -10.14 13.23 -5.91
N ARG A 367 -10.41 13.51 -4.63
CA ARG A 367 -9.62 14.45 -3.82
C ARG A 367 -8.42 13.74 -3.19
N GLY A 368 -7.40 14.53 -2.87
CA GLY A 368 -6.28 14.08 -2.05
C GLY A 368 -6.65 14.12 -0.58
N VAL A 369 -6.29 13.08 0.17
CA VAL A 369 -6.59 12.95 1.61
C VAL A 369 -5.33 12.50 2.35
N ILE A 370 -4.90 13.30 3.34
CA ILE A 370 -3.84 12.96 4.29
C ILE A 370 -4.48 12.74 5.65
N LEU A 371 -4.36 11.54 6.19
CA LEU A 371 -4.85 11.20 7.53
C LEU A 371 -3.80 11.51 8.60
N SER A 372 -4.28 11.81 9.80
CA SER A 372 -3.47 11.89 11.01
C SER A 372 -3.79 10.68 11.90
N VAL A 373 -2.85 9.76 12.05
CA VAL A 373 -3.07 8.47 12.71
C VAL A 373 -2.11 8.27 13.88
N ASP A 374 -2.45 7.37 14.78
CA ASP A 374 -1.53 6.82 15.78
C ASP A 374 -0.67 5.73 15.13
N ALA A 375 0.65 5.91 15.15
CA ALA A 375 1.60 5.01 14.52
C ALA A 375 1.59 3.60 15.14
N GLY A 376 1.52 3.53 16.48
CA GLY A 376 1.44 2.29 17.21
C GLY A 376 0.17 1.49 16.91
N SER A 377 -0.99 2.13 16.86
CA SER A 377 -2.23 1.48 16.43
C SER A 377 -2.13 0.98 14.99
N LEU A 378 -1.48 1.75 14.11
CA LEU A 378 -1.35 1.41 12.70
C LEU A 378 -0.43 0.21 12.45
N TRP A 379 0.72 0.16 13.13
CA TRP A 379 1.79 -0.81 12.88
C TRP A 379 1.77 -2.01 13.82
N TYR A 380 1.33 -1.81 15.08
CA TYR A 380 1.45 -2.80 16.15
C TYR A 380 0.13 -3.12 16.85
N ASP A 381 -0.99 -2.58 16.35
CA ASP A 381 -2.33 -2.73 16.95
C ASP A 381 -2.35 -2.32 18.44
N LYS A 382 -1.51 -1.35 18.80
CA LYS A 382 -1.36 -0.84 20.17
C LYS A 382 -1.18 0.68 20.17
N PRO A 383 -2.07 1.47 20.81
CA PRO A 383 -1.94 2.92 20.89
C PRO A 383 -0.59 3.34 21.50
N SER A 384 0.03 4.34 20.89
CA SER A 384 1.37 4.83 21.25
C SER A 384 1.40 6.33 21.57
N ASN A 385 0.37 7.07 21.16
CA ASN A 385 0.35 8.53 21.01
C ASN A 385 1.45 9.08 20.08
N GLU A 386 2.12 8.23 19.31
CA GLU A 386 3.05 8.65 18.27
C GLU A 386 2.26 9.06 17.03
N MET A 387 2.28 10.35 16.73
CA MET A 387 1.51 10.91 15.62
C MET A 387 2.18 10.61 14.28
N HIS A 388 1.40 10.12 13.33
CA HIS A 388 1.85 9.78 12.00
C HIS A 388 0.90 10.30 10.91
N ALA A 389 1.43 10.45 9.70
CA ALA A 389 0.69 10.95 8.55
C ALA A 389 0.75 9.94 7.39
N VAL A 390 -0.42 9.60 6.84
CA VAL A 390 -0.52 8.66 5.71
C VAL A 390 -1.46 9.20 4.63
N VAL A 391 -1.24 8.82 3.39
CA VAL A 391 -2.08 9.24 2.25
C VAL A 391 -3.05 8.12 1.89
N VAL A 392 -4.33 8.46 1.70
CA VAL A 392 -5.33 7.49 1.23
C VAL A 392 -5.35 7.44 -0.28
N THR A 393 -5.01 6.28 -0.84
CA THR A 393 -4.89 6.08 -2.29
C THR A 393 -6.18 5.54 -2.90
N SER A 394 -6.96 4.74 -2.17
CA SER A 394 -8.19 4.12 -2.67
C SER A 394 -9.11 3.68 -1.52
N VAL A 395 -10.34 3.30 -1.85
CA VAL A 395 -11.32 2.67 -0.96
C VAL A 395 -11.84 1.38 -1.58
N ARG A 396 -12.08 0.36 -0.75
CA ARG A 396 -12.75 -0.88 -1.15
C ARG A 396 -14.11 -0.99 -0.47
N LYS A 397 -15.13 -1.31 -1.25
CA LYS A 397 -16.50 -1.59 -0.79
C LYS A 397 -16.86 -3.04 -1.03
N ASP A 398 -17.68 -3.62 -0.17
CA ASP A 398 -18.26 -4.94 -0.42
C ASP A 398 -19.33 -4.89 -1.52
N HIS A 399 -19.91 -6.05 -1.84
CA HIS A 399 -20.96 -6.20 -2.85
C HIS A 399 -22.26 -5.47 -2.50
N THR A 400 -22.46 -5.10 -1.22
CA THR A 400 -23.62 -4.33 -0.74
C THR A 400 -23.37 -2.82 -0.72
N GLY A 401 -22.13 -2.39 -1.00
CA GLY A 401 -21.72 -0.99 -1.02
C GLY A 401 -21.18 -0.47 0.32
N ASN A 402 -21.01 -1.31 1.33
CA ASN A 402 -20.39 -0.92 2.60
C ASN A 402 -18.87 -0.86 2.47
N VAL A 403 -18.24 0.09 3.15
CA VAL A 403 -16.77 0.24 3.15
C VAL A 403 -16.13 -0.92 3.89
N LYS A 404 -15.35 -1.76 3.18
CA LYS A 404 -14.51 -2.80 3.79
C LYS A 404 -13.23 -2.22 4.37
N GLY A 405 -12.67 -1.20 3.72
CA GLY A 405 -11.41 -0.61 4.11
C GLY A 405 -10.84 0.33 3.07
N PHE A 406 -9.62 0.77 3.30
CA PHE A 406 -8.92 1.76 2.50
C PHE A 406 -7.54 1.27 2.13
N TYR A 407 -7.05 1.73 0.99
CA TYR A 407 -5.65 1.57 0.64
C TYR A 407 -4.89 2.83 1.01
N ILE A 408 -3.73 2.68 1.66
CA ILE A 408 -2.90 3.80 2.09
C ILE A 408 -1.50 3.70 1.47
N CYS A 409 -0.83 4.84 1.39
CA CYS A 409 0.60 4.94 1.21
C CYS A 409 1.21 5.47 2.51
N ASP A 410 2.05 4.66 3.12
CA ASP A 410 2.64 4.89 4.43
C ASP A 410 4.16 5.04 4.30
N SER A 411 4.61 6.29 4.41
CA SER A 411 6.02 6.64 4.27
C SER A 411 6.90 6.17 5.43
N GLY A 412 6.32 5.82 6.58
CA GLY A 412 7.04 5.35 7.76
C GLY A 412 7.55 3.93 7.63
N THR A 413 7.10 3.20 6.60
CA THR A 413 7.50 1.81 6.33
C THR A 413 8.79 1.68 5.52
N LEU A 414 9.50 2.79 5.30
CA LEU A 414 10.80 2.86 4.61
C LEU A 414 10.77 2.27 3.19
N GLY A 415 9.67 2.47 2.48
CA GLY A 415 9.49 2.11 1.07
C GLY A 415 8.72 0.82 0.83
N SER A 416 8.27 0.13 1.89
CA SER A 416 7.58 -1.16 1.75
C SER A 416 6.06 -1.05 1.60
N ASP A 417 5.46 0.09 1.95
CA ASP A 417 4.01 0.30 1.92
C ASP A 417 3.59 1.52 1.11
N ASN A 418 3.37 1.31 -0.19
CA ASN A 418 2.83 2.33 -1.09
C ASN A 418 1.34 2.13 -1.45
N SER A 419 0.74 1.02 -1.03
CA SER A 419 -0.66 0.69 -1.31
C SER A 419 -1.25 -0.40 -0.41
N ARG A 420 -0.89 -0.49 0.88
CA ARG A 420 -1.45 -1.51 1.78
C ARG A 420 -2.94 -1.28 2.01
N PHE A 421 -3.69 -2.37 1.97
CA PHE A 421 -5.09 -2.39 2.38
C PHE A 421 -5.21 -2.45 3.91
N ILE A 422 -6.06 -1.60 4.48
CA ILE A 422 -6.40 -1.58 5.90
C ILE A 422 -7.91 -1.67 6.04
N GLU A 423 -8.36 -2.63 6.86
CA GLU A 423 -9.77 -2.81 7.17
C GLU A 423 -10.36 -1.61 7.91
N VAL A 424 -11.64 -1.34 7.66
CA VAL A 424 -12.33 -0.15 8.19
C VAL A 424 -12.27 -0.04 9.71
N GLN A 425 -12.39 -1.17 10.42
CA GLN A 425 -12.33 -1.20 11.89
C GLN A 425 -10.94 -0.85 12.40
N LYS A 426 -9.90 -1.42 11.77
CA LYS A 426 -8.50 -1.09 12.10
C LYS A 426 -8.22 0.38 11.83
N LEU A 427 -8.58 0.90 10.65
CA LEU A 427 -8.36 2.31 10.33
C LEU A 427 -9.06 3.24 11.32
N ALA A 428 -10.31 2.95 11.68
CA ALA A 428 -11.06 3.75 12.65
C ALA A 428 -10.37 3.81 14.01
N GLY A 429 -9.81 2.69 14.49
CA GLY A 429 -9.02 2.63 15.72
C GLY A 429 -7.65 3.33 15.64
N CYS A 430 -7.15 3.60 14.43
CA CYS A 430 -5.89 4.31 14.21
C CYS A 430 -6.06 5.84 14.18
N LEU A 431 -7.27 6.39 14.06
CA LEU A 431 -7.45 7.84 13.91
C LEU A 431 -7.08 8.57 15.21
N SER A 432 -6.09 9.46 15.15
CA SER A 432 -5.49 10.14 16.33
C SER A 432 -6.37 11.22 16.99
N GLY A 433 -7.59 11.44 16.52
CA GLY A 433 -8.44 12.59 16.93
C GLY A 433 -8.04 13.93 16.31
N ASN A 434 -6.83 14.05 15.74
CA ASN A 434 -6.43 15.20 14.92
C ASN A 434 -7.26 15.30 13.62
N GLN A 435 -7.15 16.42 12.91
CA GLN A 435 -7.82 16.62 11.63
C GLN A 435 -7.03 15.97 10.46
N MET A 436 -7.74 15.61 9.39
CA MET A 436 -7.15 15.26 8.10
C MET A 436 -7.04 16.49 7.20
N ASN A 437 -6.10 16.47 6.25
CA ASN A 437 -6.04 17.43 5.16
C ASN A 437 -6.76 16.87 3.94
N VAL A 438 -7.65 17.67 3.34
CA VAL A 438 -8.38 17.30 2.13
C VAL A 438 -8.21 18.38 1.08
N THR A 439 -7.87 18.01 -0.16
CA THR A 439 -7.78 18.99 -1.23
C THR A 439 -9.14 19.60 -1.56
N SER A 440 -9.17 20.92 -1.76
CA SER A 440 -10.38 21.70 -2.06
C SER A 440 -10.93 21.43 -3.46
N HIS A 441 -10.09 20.89 -4.35
CA HIS A 441 -10.46 20.48 -5.70
C HIS A 441 -10.16 19.00 -5.96
N VAL A 442 -10.76 18.47 -7.02
CA VAL A 442 -10.44 17.15 -7.56
C VAL A 442 -9.05 17.21 -8.20
N ILE A 443 -8.20 16.25 -7.84
CA ILE A 443 -6.81 16.19 -8.33
C ILE A 443 -6.52 14.91 -9.14
N ARG A 444 -7.47 13.96 -9.17
CA ARG A 444 -7.36 12.64 -9.81
C ARG A 444 -8.54 12.32 -10.69
#